data_AF-A0A820P4Y5-F1
#
_entry.id   AF-A0A820P4Y5-F1
#
_cell.length_a   1.000
_cell.length_b   1.000
_cell.length_c   1.000
_cell.angle_alpha   90.00
_cell.angle_beta   90.00
_cell.angle_gamma   90.00
#
_symmetry.space_group_name_H-M   'P 1'
#
loop_
_entity.id
_entity.type
_entity.pdbx_description
1 polymer ?
#
loop_
_entity_poly.entity_id
_entity_poly.type
_entity_poly.pdbx_seq_one_letter_code
_entity_poly.pdbx_strand_id
1 'polypeptide(L)'
;TTEKVQLVRQVIEATNNLYYYGLQRQLWQEYYNMGMKEDVWERKITKSAAKQHRTCRSYGLPKHIVEERQKAIRQRIQHGINELQKYTIQLQNDLQQWQPSVDLNILSTAIDELVRRAQRRLRQEFDYKTRMLVFNSNDHHLITKFYNLRPDEEQ
;
A
#
# COMPACT_ATOMS: atom_id res chain seq x y z
N THR A 1 15.76 28.11 16.31
CA THR A 1 16.26 26.71 16.36
C THR A 1 15.12 25.71 16.35
N THR A 2 14.05 25.93 17.13
CA THR A 2 12.86 25.05 17.18
C THR A 2 12.03 25.07 15.88
N GLU A 3 11.80 26.25 15.30
CA GLU A 3 10.99 26.41 14.08
C GLU A 3 11.61 25.75 12.84
N LYS A 4 12.94 25.88 12.68
CA LYS A 4 13.71 25.24 11.60
C LYS A 4 13.56 23.71 11.64
N VAL A 5 13.75 23.15 12.83
CA VAL A 5 13.59 21.71 13.07
C VAL A 5 12.14 21.29 12.85
N GLN A 6 11.17 22.13 13.25
CA GLN A 6 9.75 21.85 13.04
C GLN A 6 9.38 21.79 11.55
N LEU A 7 9.87 22.72 10.74
CA LEU A 7 9.60 22.72 9.30
C LEU A 7 10.21 21.49 8.61
N VAL A 8 11.45 21.13 8.95
CA VAL A 8 12.08 19.90 8.44
C VAL A 8 11.29 18.66 8.85
N ARG A 9 10.79 18.61 10.09
CA ARG A 9 9.93 17.52 10.56
C ARG A 9 8.63 17.41 9.75
N GLN A 10 7.99 18.54 9.43
CA GLN A 10 6.79 18.57 8.59
C GLN A 10 7.06 18.02 7.19
N VAL A 11 8.20 18.38 6.59
CA VAL A 11 8.61 17.84 5.28
C VAL A 11 8.86 16.33 5.37
N ILE A 12 9.54 15.85 6.42
CA ILE A 12 9.77 14.42 6.66
C ILE A 12 8.44 13.68 6.81
N GLU A 13 7.51 14.20 7.61
CA GLU A 13 6.20 13.58 7.85
C GLU A 13 5.35 13.52 6.58
N ALA A 14 5.28 14.62 5.82
CA ALA A 14 4.57 14.66 4.55
C ALA A 14 5.17 13.68 3.53
N THR A 15 6.50 13.60 3.45
CA THR A 15 7.21 12.63 2.58
C THR A 15 6.91 11.19 3.00
N ASN A 16 6.96 10.91 4.31
CA ASN A 16 6.61 9.61 4.87
C ASN A 16 5.17 9.20 4.54
N ASN A 17 4.21 10.12 4.71
CA ASN A 17 2.80 9.87 4.41
C ASN A 17 2.59 9.55 2.93
N LEU A 18 3.24 10.30 2.02
CA LEU A 18 3.17 10.02 0.60
C LEU A 18 3.73 8.65 0.23
N TYR A 19 4.83 8.23 0.84
CA TYR A 19 5.39 6.90 0.58
C TYR A 19 4.46 5.80 1.08
N TYR A 20 3.86 5.98 2.25
CA TYR A 20 2.88 5.06 2.78
C TYR A 20 1.65 4.95 1.87
N TYR A 21 1.10 6.07 1.41
CA TYR A 21 -0.02 6.07 0.46
C TYR A 21 0.36 5.43 -0.88
N GLY A 22 1.61 5.58 -1.31
CA GLY A 22 2.16 4.87 -2.47
C GLY A 22 2.10 3.36 -2.31
N LEU A 23 2.52 2.83 -1.15
CA LEU A 23 2.43 1.39 -0.84
C LEU A 23 0.98 0.91 -0.80
N GLN A 24 0.08 1.69 -0.19
CA GLN A 24 -1.35 1.39 -0.21
C GLN A 24 -1.88 1.33 -1.64
N ARG A 25 -1.57 2.33 -2.46
CA ARG A 25 -2.00 2.37 -3.87
C ARG A 25 -1.58 1.12 -4.62
N GLN A 26 -0.32 0.69 -4.45
CA GLN A 26 0.21 -0.52 -5.09
C GLN A 26 -0.58 -1.76 -4.65
N LEU A 27 -0.74 -1.99 -3.35
CA LEU A 27 -1.47 -3.16 -2.85
C LEU A 27 -2.92 -3.20 -3.37
N TRP A 28 -3.63 -2.08 -3.33
CA TRP A 28 -5.01 -2.01 -3.83
C TRP A 28 -5.10 -2.14 -5.34
N GLN A 29 -4.05 -1.77 -6.08
CA GLN A 29 -3.96 -2.07 -7.51
C GLN A 29 -3.81 -3.57 -7.75
N GLU A 30 -3.03 -4.28 -6.95
CA GLU A 30 -2.91 -5.74 -7.05
C GLU A 30 -4.24 -6.45 -6.81
N TYR A 31 -4.99 -6.05 -5.76
CA TYR A 31 -6.35 -6.54 -5.55
C TYR A 31 -7.25 -6.33 -6.78
N TYR A 32 -7.18 -5.16 -7.40
CA TYR A 32 -7.97 -4.85 -8.59
C TYR A 32 -7.54 -5.68 -9.80
N ASN A 33 -6.23 -5.76 -10.08
CA ASN A 33 -5.67 -6.51 -11.20
C ASN A 33 -6.05 -7.99 -11.14
N MET A 34 -6.03 -8.54 -9.94
CA MET A 34 -6.37 -9.93 -9.69
C MET A 34 -7.86 -10.22 -9.85
N GLY A 35 -8.72 -9.35 -9.30
CA GLY A 35 -10.16 -9.44 -9.51
C GLY A 35 -10.51 -9.36 -11.00
N MET A 36 -9.83 -8.52 -11.77
CA MET A 36 -10.00 -8.42 -13.23
C MET A 36 -9.47 -9.66 -13.98
N LYS A 37 -8.30 -10.18 -13.62
CA LYS A 37 -7.64 -11.28 -14.33
C LYS A 37 -8.37 -12.61 -14.12
N GLU A 38 -8.87 -12.86 -12.92
CA GLU A 38 -9.41 -14.16 -12.54
C GLU A 38 -10.95 -14.17 -12.48
N ASP A 39 -11.59 -13.00 -12.65
CA ASP A 39 -13.01 -12.75 -12.36
C ASP A 39 -13.38 -13.22 -10.94
N VAL A 40 -12.50 -12.85 -10.00
CA VAL A 40 -12.58 -13.24 -8.59
C VAL A 40 -12.86 -12.00 -7.75
N TRP A 41 -14.08 -11.50 -7.87
CA TRP A 41 -14.64 -10.51 -6.97
C TRP A 41 -15.42 -11.23 -5.88
N GLU A 42 -14.87 -11.26 -4.66
CA GLU A 42 -15.51 -11.87 -3.48
C GLU A 42 -16.03 -13.32 -3.73
N ARG A 43 -15.13 -14.28 -3.92
CA ARG A 43 -15.53 -15.69 -3.98
C ARG A 43 -15.56 -16.32 -2.58
N LYS A 44 -16.56 -17.15 -2.34
CA LYS A 44 -16.75 -17.86 -1.07
C LYS A 44 -16.75 -19.35 -1.33
N ILE A 45 -15.94 -20.09 -0.57
CA ILE A 45 -16.09 -21.55 -0.45
C ILE A 45 -16.93 -21.86 0.80
N THR A 46 -17.46 -23.08 0.84
CA THR A 46 -18.23 -23.54 2.00
C THR A 46 -17.32 -23.62 3.24
N LYS A 47 -17.90 -23.50 4.44
CA LYS A 47 -17.16 -23.63 5.70
C LYS A 47 -16.49 -25.00 5.83
N SER A 48 -17.13 -26.05 5.30
CA SER A 48 -16.59 -27.41 5.31
C SER A 48 -15.33 -27.51 4.43
N ALA A 49 -15.40 -27.05 3.18
CA ALA A 49 -14.26 -27.04 2.27
C ALA A 49 -13.09 -26.21 2.82
N ALA A 50 -13.37 -25.03 3.39
CA ALA A 50 -12.36 -24.21 4.04
C ALA A 50 -11.66 -24.94 5.19
N LYS A 51 -12.42 -25.68 6.02
CA LYS A 51 -11.87 -26.48 7.13
C LYS A 51 -11.04 -27.66 6.62
N GLN A 52 -11.53 -28.39 5.62
CA GLN A 52 -10.86 -29.55 5.04
C GLN A 52 -9.50 -29.18 4.46
N HIS A 53 -9.43 -28.07 3.72
CA HIS A 53 -8.22 -27.60 3.05
C HIS A 53 -7.42 -26.59 3.87
N ARG A 54 -7.80 -26.36 5.14
CA ARG A 54 -7.16 -25.39 6.06
C ARG A 54 -6.96 -24.00 5.43
N THR A 55 -7.94 -23.53 4.67
CA THR A 55 -7.89 -22.27 3.94
C THR A 55 -8.95 -21.27 4.42
N CYS A 56 -8.86 -20.03 3.93
CA CYS A 56 -9.83 -18.97 4.21
C CYS A 56 -11.16 -19.22 3.47
N ARG A 57 -12.27 -18.85 4.12
CA ARG A 57 -13.63 -19.05 3.57
C ARG A 57 -13.96 -18.10 2.43
N SER A 58 -13.46 -16.87 2.49
CA SER A 58 -13.69 -15.82 1.51
C SER A 58 -12.37 -15.39 0.92
N TYR A 59 -12.37 -15.17 -0.38
CA TYR A 59 -11.22 -14.71 -1.13
C TYR A 59 -11.59 -13.49 -1.99
N GLY A 60 -10.64 -12.56 -2.09
CA GLY A 60 -10.84 -11.28 -2.74
C GLY A 60 -11.71 -10.32 -1.92
N LEU A 61 -11.95 -9.15 -2.49
CA LEU A 61 -12.84 -8.13 -1.94
C LEU A 61 -13.88 -7.76 -3.01
N PRO A 62 -15.07 -7.28 -2.61
CA PRO A 62 -16.03 -6.77 -3.58
C PRO A 62 -15.39 -5.66 -4.40
N LYS A 63 -15.64 -5.65 -5.72
CA LYS A 63 -15.06 -4.67 -6.65
C LYS A 63 -15.27 -3.22 -6.17
N HIS A 64 -16.50 -2.89 -5.76
CA HIS A 64 -16.83 -1.55 -5.29
C HIS A 64 -16.01 -1.11 -4.07
N ILE A 65 -15.67 -2.02 -3.16
CA ILE A 65 -14.81 -1.72 -2.00
C ILE A 65 -13.38 -1.41 -2.45
N VAL A 66 -12.85 -2.20 -3.39
CA VAL A 66 -11.50 -1.98 -3.95
C VAL A 66 -11.44 -0.62 -4.64
N GLU A 67 -12.44 -0.30 -5.45
CA GLU A 67 -12.53 0.98 -6.18
C GLU A 67 -12.69 2.18 -5.24
N GLU A 68 -13.52 2.06 -4.21
CA GLU A 68 -13.70 3.09 -3.18
C GLU A 68 -12.37 3.36 -2.46
N ARG A 69 -11.64 2.31 -2.08
CA ARG A 69 -10.31 2.43 -1.45
C ARG A 69 -9.30 3.09 -2.38
N GLN A 70 -9.25 2.70 -3.65
CA GLN A 70 -8.39 3.35 -4.64
C GLN A 70 -8.73 4.83 -4.81
N LYS A 71 -10.02 5.20 -4.85
CA LYS A 71 -10.47 6.60 -4.90
C LYS A 71 -10.00 7.38 -3.67
N ALA A 72 -10.22 6.85 -2.47
CA ALA A 72 -9.81 7.50 -1.23
C ALA A 72 -8.28 7.68 -1.16
N ILE A 73 -7.50 6.69 -1.59
CA ILE A 73 -6.03 6.78 -1.64
C ILE A 73 -5.57 7.83 -2.64
N ARG A 74 -6.18 7.90 -3.84
CA ARG A 74 -5.87 8.95 -4.82
C ARG A 74 -6.10 10.35 -4.24
N GLN A 75 -7.20 10.55 -3.52
CA GLN A 75 -7.48 11.82 -2.84
C GLN A 75 -6.43 12.14 -1.77
N ARG A 76 -6.03 11.15 -0.96
CA ARG A 76 -4.98 11.32 0.05
C ARG A 76 -3.61 11.64 -0.55
N ILE A 77 -3.26 10.99 -1.66
CA ILE A 77 -2.02 11.29 -2.41
C ILE A 77 -2.07 12.73 -2.92
N GLN A 78 -3.17 13.15 -3.55
CA GLN A 78 -3.28 14.51 -4.07
C GLN A 78 -3.16 15.55 -2.94
N HIS A 79 -3.85 15.30 -1.82
CA HIS A 79 -3.74 16.17 -0.64
C HIS A 79 -2.30 16.22 -0.11
N GLY A 80 -1.65 15.06 0.08
CA GLY A 80 -0.28 14.99 0.57
C GLY A 80 0.74 15.63 -0.38
N ILE A 81 0.53 15.59 -1.70
CA ILE A 81 1.36 16.30 -2.68
C ILE A 81 1.24 17.80 -2.46
N ASN A 82 0.01 18.31 -2.32
CA ASN A 82 -0.22 19.73 -2.09
C ASN A 82 0.40 20.20 -0.77
N GLU A 83 0.30 19.40 0.30
CA GLU A 83 0.94 19.70 1.60
C GLU A 83 2.46 19.70 1.50
N LEU A 84 3.05 18.68 0.87
CA LEU A 84 4.50 18.60 0.68
C LEU A 84 5.02 19.78 -0.15
N GLN A 85 4.30 20.16 -1.21
CA GLN A 85 4.64 21.33 -2.02
C GLN A 85 4.64 22.62 -1.17
N LYS A 86 3.61 22.82 -0.35
CA LYS A 86 3.55 23.97 0.57
C LYS A 86 4.75 24.02 1.51
N TYR A 87 5.08 22.91 2.17
CA TYR A 87 6.21 22.87 3.10
C TYR A 87 7.56 23.03 2.39
N THR A 88 7.69 22.50 1.16
CA THR A 88 8.92 22.62 0.37
C THR A 88 9.16 24.06 -0.07
N ILE A 89 8.11 24.77 -0.52
CA ILE A 89 8.19 26.20 -0.87
C ILE A 89 8.56 27.03 0.37
N GLN A 90 7.93 26.76 1.51
CA GLN A 90 8.27 27.44 2.76
C GLN A 90 9.73 27.18 3.16
N LEU A 91 10.18 25.92 3.07
CA LEU A 91 11.56 25.54 3.38
C LEU A 91 12.55 26.25 2.44
N GLN A 92 12.26 26.33 1.15
CA GLN A 92 13.08 27.05 0.17
C GLN A 92 13.26 28.52 0.54
N ASN A 93 12.18 29.19 0.92
CA ASN A 93 12.21 30.60 1.32
C ASN A 93 13.01 30.79 2.62
N ASP A 94 12.78 29.93 3.61
CA ASP A 94 13.41 30.04 4.93
C ASP A 94 14.90 29.71 4.88
N LEU A 95 15.30 28.72 4.05
CA LEU A 95 16.68 28.27 3.90
C LEU A 95 17.65 29.39 3.48
N GLN A 96 17.18 30.36 2.68
CA GLN A 96 17.98 31.52 2.27
C GLN A 96 18.47 32.35 3.47
N GLN A 97 17.75 32.30 4.59
CA GLN A 97 18.02 33.07 5.79
C GLN A 97 18.74 32.24 6.87
N TRP A 98 18.99 30.95 6.63
CA TRP A 98 19.60 30.08 7.63
C TRP A 98 21.12 30.25 7.66
N GLN A 99 21.66 30.33 8.87
CA GLN A 99 23.09 30.27 9.14
C GLN A 99 23.39 29.09 10.07
N PRO A 100 24.32 28.18 9.71
CA PRO A 100 25.01 28.12 8.42
C PRO A 100 24.04 27.83 7.25
N SER A 101 24.44 28.17 6.04
CA SER A 101 23.66 27.84 4.85
C SER A 101 23.54 26.31 4.72
N VAL A 102 22.36 25.85 4.31
CA VAL A 102 22.07 24.44 4.11
C VAL A 102 21.71 24.23 2.65
N ASP A 103 22.38 23.29 2.00
CA ASP A 103 22.06 22.89 0.64
C ASP A 103 20.73 22.11 0.62
N LEU A 104 19.76 22.64 -0.13
CA LEU A 104 18.42 22.06 -0.22
C LEU A 104 18.43 20.67 -0.88
N ASN A 105 19.29 20.42 -1.86
CA ASN A 105 19.37 19.13 -2.53
C ASN A 105 19.90 18.08 -1.55
N ILE A 106 20.97 18.40 -0.81
CA ILE A 106 21.52 17.51 0.22
C ILE A 106 20.45 17.21 1.28
N LEU A 107 19.75 18.23 1.76
CA LEU A 107 18.68 18.06 2.74
C LEU A 107 17.54 17.19 2.19
N SER A 108 17.11 17.41 0.96
CA SER A 108 16.04 16.63 0.33
C SER A 108 16.44 15.17 0.13
N THR A 109 17.67 14.90 -0.31
CA THR A 109 18.22 13.55 -0.42
C THR A 109 18.29 12.87 0.95
N ALA A 110 18.76 13.57 1.98
CA ALA A 110 18.83 13.03 3.34
C ALA A 110 17.43 12.68 3.90
N ILE A 111 16.43 13.53 3.66
CA ILE A 111 15.04 13.27 4.05
C ILE A 111 14.50 12.05 3.31
N ASP A 112 14.71 11.95 1.99
CA ASP A 112 14.29 10.77 1.21
C ASP A 112 14.91 9.49 1.77
N GLU A 113 16.23 9.46 1.96
CA GLU A 113 16.93 8.29 2.46
C GLU A 113 16.44 7.89 3.86
N LEU A 114 16.25 8.87 4.76
CA LEU A 114 15.75 8.64 6.11
C LEU A 114 14.35 8.02 6.08
N VAL A 115 13.44 8.56 5.26
CA VAL A 115 12.08 8.04 5.13
C VAL A 115 12.09 6.63 4.52
N ARG A 116 12.88 6.39 3.47
CA ARG A 116 13.03 5.04 2.86
C ARG A 116 13.50 4.02 3.89
N ARG A 117 14.51 4.38 4.68
CA ARG A 117 15.06 3.50 5.71
C ARG A 117 14.05 3.24 6.82
N ALA A 118 13.36 4.27 7.30
CA ALA A 118 12.32 4.16 8.33
C ALA A 118 11.16 3.24 7.87
N GLN A 119 10.79 3.30 6.60
CA GLN A 119 9.71 2.49 6.05
C GLN A 119 10.13 1.11 5.53
N ARG A 120 11.39 0.68 5.70
CA ARG A 120 11.88 -0.59 5.15
C ARG A 120 11.03 -1.78 5.58
N ARG A 121 10.72 -1.88 6.89
CA ARG A 121 9.87 -2.96 7.43
C ARG A 121 8.45 -2.89 6.86
N LEU A 122 7.89 -1.69 6.77
CA LEU A 122 6.55 -1.49 6.23
C LEU A 122 6.48 -1.96 4.76
N ARG A 123 7.49 -1.63 3.94
CA ARG A 123 7.58 -2.14 2.56
C ARG A 123 7.58 -3.66 2.50
N GLN A 124 8.40 -4.31 3.34
CA GLN A 124 8.43 -5.77 3.43
C GLN A 124 7.08 -6.37 3.82
N GLU A 125 6.34 -5.73 4.72
CA GLU A 125 4.98 -6.15 5.10
C GLU A 125 3.99 -6.01 3.94
N PHE A 126 4.09 -4.94 3.14
CA PHE A 126 3.29 -4.78 1.92
C PHE A 126 3.64 -5.82 0.86
N ASP A 127 4.94 -6.08 0.63
CA ASP A 127 5.40 -7.14 -0.29
C ASP A 127 4.92 -8.53 0.16
N TYR A 128 4.93 -8.79 1.48
CA TYR A 128 4.37 -10.01 2.04
C TYR A 128 2.86 -10.10 1.79
N LYS A 129 2.10 -9.02 2.04
CA LYS A 129 0.65 -8.99 1.77
C LYS A 129 0.33 -9.27 0.31
N THR A 130 1.08 -8.70 -0.62
CA THR A 130 0.92 -8.95 -2.06
C THR A 130 1.19 -10.42 -2.40
N ARG A 131 2.25 -11.02 -1.85
CA ARG A 131 2.53 -12.46 -2.05
C ARG A 131 1.43 -13.35 -1.48
N MET A 132 0.96 -13.05 -0.27
CA MET A 132 -0.14 -13.79 0.36
C MET A 132 -1.44 -13.68 -0.44
N LEU A 133 -1.71 -12.51 -1.01
CA LEU A 133 -2.85 -12.32 -1.90
C LEU A 133 -2.78 -13.29 -3.10
N VAL A 134 -1.63 -13.38 -3.77
CA VAL A 134 -1.41 -14.33 -4.89
C VAL A 134 -1.57 -15.79 -4.46
N PHE A 135 -0.96 -16.19 -3.34
CA PHE A 135 -1.08 -17.57 -2.84
C PHE A 135 -2.55 -17.92 -2.55
N ASN A 136 -3.26 -17.05 -1.84
CA ASN A 136 -4.66 -17.26 -1.54
C ASN A 136 -5.53 -17.34 -2.81
N SER A 137 -5.22 -16.55 -3.85
CA SER A 137 -5.88 -16.65 -5.17
C SER A 137 -5.72 -18.03 -5.77
N ASN A 138 -4.48 -18.51 -5.82
CA ASN A 138 -4.13 -19.78 -6.42
C ASN A 138 -4.78 -20.95 -5.68
N ASP A 139 -4.71 -20.96 -4.34
CA ASP A 139 -5.35 -21.98 -3.52
C ASP A 139 -6.86 -22.03 -3.78
N HIS A 140 -7.51 -20.86 -3.82
CA HIS A 140 -8.94 -20.78 -4.07
C HIS A 140 -9.32 -21.25 -5.47
N HIS A 141 -8.52 -20.89 -6.48
CA HIS A 141 -8.71 -21.37 -7.85
C HIS A 141 -8.60 -22.89 -7.93
N LEU A 142 -7.57 -23.48 -7.31
CA LEU A 142 -7.35 -24.93 -7.30
C LEU A 142 -8.47 -25.67 -6.56
N ILE A 143 -8.87 -25.21 -5.39
CA ILE A 143 -9.97 -25.80 -4.61
C ILE A 143 -11.28 -25.72 -5.39
N THR A 144 -11.59 -24.56 -5.97
CA THR A 144 -12.80 -24.38 -6.78
C THR A 144 -12.79 -25.32 -7.97
N LYS A 145 -11.65 -25.43 -8.68
CA LYS A 145 -11.50 -26.35 -9.80
C LYS A 145 -11.68 -27.80 -9.37
N PHE A 146 -11.10 -28.21 -8.25
CA PHE A 146 -11.24 -29.55 -7.69
C PHE A 146 -12.71 -29.89 -7.42
N TYR A 147 -13.44 -29.06 -6.67
CA TYR A 147 -14.85 -29.34 -6.37
C TYR A 147 -15.77 -29.23 -7.60
N ASN A 148 -15.43 -28.41 -8.60
CA ASN A 148 -16.17 -28.34 -9.86
C ASN A 148 -16.09 -29.65 -10.66
N LEU A 149 -15.07 -30.48 -10.43
CA LEU A 149 -14.95 -31.80 -11.06
C LEU A 149 -15.85 -32.86 -10.42
N ARG A 150 -16.58 -32.53 -9.33
CA ARG A 150 -17.41 -33.45 -8.54
C ARG A 150 -16.63 -34.72 -8.14
N PRO A 151 -15.53 -34.58 -7.38
CA PRO A 151 -14.77 -35.73 -6.92
C PRO A 151 -15.62 -36.58 -5.97
N ASP A 152 -15.66 -37.88 -6.21
CA ASP A 152 -16.37 -38.86 -5.39
C ASP A 152 -15.57 -39.14 -4.10
N GLU A 153 -16.22 -39.63 -3.04
CA GLU A 153 -15.57 -39.85 -1.73
C GLU A 153 -14.47 -40.94 -1.73
N GLU A 154 -14.30 -41.68 -2.82
CA GLU A 154 -13.31 -42.78 -2.96
C GLU A 154 -11.97 -42.36 -3.63
N GLN A 155 -11.76 -41.07 -3.94
CA GLN A 155 -10.49 -40.53 -4.45
C GLN A 155 -9.73 -39.70 -3.40
#